data_AF-A0A7S1VLQ5-F1
#
_entry.id   AF-A0A7S1VLQ5-F1
#
_cell.length_a   1.000
_cell.length_b   1.000
_cell.length_c   1.000
_cell.angle_alpha   90.00
_cell.angle_beta   90.00
_cell.angle_gamma   90.00
#
_symmetry.space_group_name_H-M   'P 1'
#
loop_
_entity.id
_entity.type
_entity.pdbx_description
1 polymer ?
#
loop_
_entity_poly.entity_id
_entity_poly.type
_entity_poly.pdbx_seq_one_letter_code
_entity_poly.pdbx_strand_id
1 'polypeptide(L)'
;LNYRMTGEFRTPFRIFPSLEEVEATKLELTVLIRAEIPNNHFAANVRVEIPVPAAVQSASCNVGATAPGMGATNAEYVSSEGMIVWNIKKFPGTTELSMKAK
;
A
#
# COMPACT_ATOMS: atom_id res chain seq x y z
N LEU A 1 -28.09 -14.96 9.65
CA LEU A 1 -28.32 -15.33 8.23
C LEU A 1 -26.97 -15.20 7.52
N ASN A 2 -26.46 -16.29 6.95
CA ASN A 2 -25.19 -16.27 6.21
C ASN A 2 -25.50 -16.33 4.73
N TYR A 3 -24.90 -15.44 3.93
CA TYR A 3 -25.10 -15.40 2.48
C TYR A 3 -23.76 -15.22 1.75
N ARG A 4 -23.74 -15.55 0.46
CA ARG A 4 -22.58 -15.41 -0.44
C ARG A 4 -23.02 -14.70 -1.71
N MET A 5 -22.22 -13.73 -2.17
CA MET A 5 -22.37 -13.09 -3.48
C MET A 5 -21.12 -13.37 -4.33
N THR A 6 -21.34 -13.61 -5.62
CA THR A 6 -20.28 -13.80 -6.64
C THR A 6 -20.43 -12.85 -7.82
N GLY A 7 -21.41 -11.95 -7.79
CA GLY A 7 -21.61 -10.93 -8.82
C GLY A 7 -20.58 -9.81 -8.72
N GLU A 8 -20.65 -8.88 -9.67
CA GLU A 8 -19.78 -7.72 -9.69
C GLU A 8 -19.99 -6.85 -8.44
N PHE A 9 -18.88 -6.40 -7.87
CA PHE A 9 -18.87 -5.44 -6.77
C PHE A 9 -17.69 -4.48 -6.95
N ARG A 10 -17.82 -3.28 -6.41
CA ARG A 10 -16.71 -2.33 -6.39
C ARG A 10 -15.73 -2.74 -5.30
N THR A 11 -14.49 -3.01 -5.67
CA THR A 11 -13.43 -3.26 -4.69
C THR A 11 -13.16 -1.97 -3.92
N PRO A 12 -12.88 -2.02 -2.60
CA PRO A 12 -12.63 -0.82 -1.81
C PRO A 12 -11.30 -0.14 -2.14
N PHE A 13 -10.35 -0.88 -2.72
CA PHE A 13 -9.05 -0.39 -3.14
C PHE A 13 -8.69 -0.90 -4.52
N ARG A 14 -7.88 -0.11 -5.22
CA ARG A 14 -7.15 -0.53 -6.41
C ARG A 14 -5.66 -0.25 -6.19
N ILE A 15 -4.82 -1.23 -6.52
CA ILE A 15 -3.37 -1.18 -6.26
C ILE A 15 -2.65 -1.17 -7.61
N PHE A 16 -1.69 -0.26 -7.76
CA PHE A 16 -0.86 -0.11 -8.95
C PHE A 16 0.62 -0.24 -8.54
N PRO A 17 1.18 -1.45 -8.56
CA PRO A 17 2.61 -1.66 -8.34
C PRO A 17 3.40 -1.39 -9.62
N SER A 18 4.58 -0.79 -9.48
CA SER A 18 5.59 -0.61 -10.53
C SER A 18 6.96 -0.95 -9.97
N LEU A 19 7.79 -1.64 -10.75
CA LEU A 19 9.13 -2.06 -10.35
C LEU A 19 10.12 -1.64 -11.43
N GLU A 20 11.18 -0.95 -11.03
CA GLU A 20 12.23 -0.44 -11.90
C GLU A 20 13.61 -0.90 -11.40
N GLU A 21 14.45 -1.39 -12.30
CA GLU A 21 15.85 -1.69 -11.99
C GLU A 21 16.68 -0.41 -12.10
N VAL A 22 17.26 0.03 -10.98
CA VAL A 22 18.04 1.28 -10.93
C VAL A 22 19.53 0.98 -11.09
N GLU A 23 19.98 -0.12 -10.50
CA GLU A 23 21.33 -0.65 -10.56
C GLU A 23 21.25 -2.18 -10.56
N ALA A 24 22.31 -2.88 -10.96
CA ALA A 24 22.33 -4.34 -11.05
C ALA A 24 21.94 -5.08 -9.75
N THR A 25 22.00 -4.40 -8.60
CA THR A 25 21.64 -4.95 -7.28
C THR A 25 20.59 -4.12 -6.55
N LYS A 26 19.95 -3.14 -7.22
CA LYS A 26 18.94 -2.27 -6.59
C LYS A 26 17.71 -2.13 -7.47
N LEU A 27 16.56 -2.32 -6.84
CA LEU A 27 15.24 -2.16 -7.44
C LEU A 27 14.54 -0.99 -6.75
N GLU A 28 13.84 -0.16 -7.52
CA GLU A 28 12.88 0.81 -7.00
C GLU A 28 11.46 0.27 -7.22
N LEU A 29 10.77 0.01 -6.12
CA LEU A 29 9.36 -0.37 -6.11
C LEU A 29 8.51 0.87 -5.82
N THR A 30 7.58 1.19 -6.69
CA THR A 30 6.53 2.19 -6.42
C THR A 30 5.19 1.50 -6.31
N VAL A 31 4.47 1.73 -5.21
CA VAL A 31 3.10 1.24 -5.01
C VAL A 31 2.16 2.43 -4.83
N LEU A 32 1.25 2.62 -5.78
CA LEU A 32 0.14 3.57 -5.67
C LEU A 32 -1.13 2.81 -5.28
N ILE A 33 -1.84 3.29 -4.27
CA ILE A 33 -3.13 2.75 -3.86
C ILE A 33 -4.17 3.83 -4.01
N ARG A 34 -5.29 3.48 -4.64
CA ARG A 34 -6.47 4.33 -4.76
C ARG A 34 -7.61 3.76 -3.93
N ALA A 35 -8.21 4.60 -3.09
CA ALA A 35 -9.41 4.26 -2.35
C ALA A 35 -10.64 4.43 -3.24
N GLU A 36 -11.27 3.32 -3.61
CA GLU A 36 -12.50 3.25 -4.40
C GLU A 36 -13.75 3.28 -3.50
N ILE A 37 -13.64 3.97 -2.37
CA ILE A 37 -14.68 4.19 -1.36
C ILE A 37 -15.29 5.59 -1.57
N PRO A 38 -16.59 5.81 -1.31
CA PRO A 38 -17.20 7.13 -1.38
C PRO A 38 -16.48 8.19 -0.53
N ASN A 39 -16.45 9.44 -0.99
CA ASN A 39 -15.69 10.53 -0.37
C ASN A 39 -16.13 10.89 1.07
N ASN A 40 -17.36 10.57 1.45
CA ASN A 40 -17.87 10.76 2.81
C ASN A 40 -17.49 9.63 3.79
N HIS A 41 -16.73 8.64 3.32
CA HIS A 41 -16.26 7.51 4.11
C HIS A 41 -14.72 7.45 4.11
N PHE A 42 -14.18 6.67 5.03
CA PHE A 42 -12.75 6.35 5.08
C PHE A 42 -12.56 4.91 5.50
N ALA A 43 -11.44 4.31 5.10
CA ALA A 43 -10.99 3.04 5.67
C ALA A 43 -10.09 3.29 6.88
N ALA A 44 -10.28 2.51 7.94
CA ALA A 44 -9.49 2.58 9.16
C ALA A 44 -8.50 1.41 9.23
N ASN A 45 -7.31 1.68 9.75
CA ASN A 45 -6.27 0.67 10.00
C ASN A 45 -5.97 -0.21 8.78
N VAL A 46 -5.76 0.41 7.62
CA VAL A 46 -5.36 -0.30 6.41
C VAL A 46 -3.93 -0.78 6.58
N ARG A 47 -3.70 -2.08 6.36
CA ARG A 47 -2.38 -2.69 6.27
C ARG A 47 -2.17 -3.19 4.86
N VAL A 48 -1.04 -2.82 4.27
CA VAL A 48 -0.61 -3.30 2.95
C VAL A 48 0.66 -4.10 3.17
N GLU A 49 0.64 -5.33 2.70
CA GLU A 49 1.75 -6.27 2.82
C GLU A 49 2.33 -6.50 1.43
N ILE A 50 3.62 -6.26 1.29
CA ILE A 50 4.32 -6.43 0.03
C ILE A 50 5.46 -7.42 0.27
N PRO A 51 5.26 -8.70 -0.08
CA PRO A 51 6.33 -9.69 -0.01
C PRO A 51 7.50 -9.29 -0.90
N VAL A 52 8.72 -9.50 -0.42
CA VAL A 52 9.94 -9.25 -1.21
C VAL A 52 10.74 -10.54 -1.39
N PRO A 53 11.58 -10.65 -2.44
CA PRO A 53 12.46 -11.80 -2.61
C PRO A 53 13.41 -11.98 -1.42
N ALA A 54 13.76 -13.23 -1.10
CA ALA A 54 14.69 -13.56 0.00
C ALA A 54 16.10 -12.97 -0.17
N ALA A 55 16.47 -12.54 -1.37
CA ALA A 55 17.74 -11.88 -1.67
C ALA A 55 17.80 -10.42 -1.19
N VAL A 56 16.67 -9.82 -0.80
CA VAL A 56 16.62 -8.42 -0.32
C VAL A 56 17.29 -8.32 1.05
N GLN A 57 18.43 -7.63 1.09
CA GLN A 57 19.21 -7.44 2.32
C GLN A 57 18.67 -6.30 3.18
N SER A 58 18.19 -5.24 2.54
CA SER A 58 17.58 -4.07 3.19
C SER A 58 16.64 -3.36 2.21
N ALA A 59 15.72 -2.57 2.75
CA ALA A 59 14.91 -1.66 1.95
C ALA A 59 14.61 -0.39 2.75
N SER A 60 14.65 0.74 2.06
CA SER A 60 14.27 2.05 2.55
C SER A 60 12.88 2.39 2.01
N CYS A 61 11.94 2.78 2.87
CA CYS A 61 10.57 3.07 2.47
C CYS A 61 10.27 4.57 2.65
N ASN A 62 9.69 5.20 1.64
CA ASN A 62 9.26 6.59 1.65
C ASN A 62 7.80 6.68 1.24
N VAL A 63 6.94 7.20 2.13
CA VAL A 63 5.53 7.43 1.81
C VAL A 63 5.39 8.84 1.25
N GLY A 64 4.70 8.94 0.10
CA GLY A 64 4.45 10.20 -0.58
C GLY A 64 3.59 11.17 0.22
N ALA A 65 3.40 12.38 -0.33
CA ALA A 65 2.60 13.41 0.30
C ALA A 65 1.17 12.93 0.58
N THR A 66 0.70 13.15 1.81
CA THR A 66 -0.62 12.72 2.25
C THR A 66 -1.68 13.76 1.93
N ALA A 67 -2.84 13.32 1.42
CA ALA A 67 -4.00 14.19 1.23
C ALA A 67 -4.59 14.70 2.57
N PRO A 68 -5.33 15.83 2.57
CA PRO A 68 -6.05 16.29 3.76
C PRO A 68 -6.96 15.21 4.36
N GLY A 69 -6.94 15.07 5.68
CA GLY A 69 -7.75 14.06 6.39
C GLY A 69 -7.19 12.64 6.36
N MET A 70 -6.05 12.40 5.70
CA MET A 70 -5.26 11.19 5.83
C MET A 70 -4.72 11.06 7.26
N GLY A 71 -4.79 9.86 7.81
CA GLY A 71 -4.21 9.56 9.13
C GLY A 71 -2.70 9.33 9.06
N ALA A 72 -2.10 9.15 10.23
CA ALA A 72 -0.69 8.75 10.31
C ALA A 72 -0.43 7.49 9.46
N THR A 73 0.68 7.51 8.75
CA THR A 73 1.10 6.45 7.82
C THR A 73 2.58 6.15 8.03
N ASN A 74 2.94 4.87 8.02
CA ASN A 74 4.32 4.42 8.12
C ASN A 74 4.49 3.16 7.27
N ALA A 75 5.62 3.08 6.55
CA ALA A 75 6.03 1.89 5.82
C ALA A 75 7.41 1.46 6.32
N GLU A 76 7.58 0.17 6.56
CA GLU A 76 8.82 -0.41 7.07
C GLU A 76 9.09 -1.79 6.44
N TYR A 77 10.37 -2.09 6.23
CA TYR A 77 10.79 -3.43 5.85
C TYR A 77 10.98 -4.29 7.09
N VAL A 78 10.22 -5.37 7.17
CA VAL A 78 10.29 -6.36 8.26
C VAL A 78 11.08 -7.56 7.74
N SER A 79 12.40 -7.53 7.94
CA SER A 79 13.31 -8.55 7.41
C SER A 79 13.04 -9.96 7.94
N SER A 80 12.56 -10.09 9.18
CA SER A 80 12.15 -11.38 9.75
C SER A 80 10.97 -12.02 9.05
N GLU A 81 10.14 -11.23 8.38
CA GLU A 81 8.95 -11.68 7.62
C GLU A 81 9.18 -11.65 6.10
N GLY A 82 10.30 -11.09 5.62
CA GLY A 82 10.57 -10.95 4.19
C GLY A 82 9.53 -10.09 3.46
N MET A 83 9.03 -9.03 4.11
CA MET A 83 8.02 -8.15 3.52
C MET A 83 8.16 -6.70 3.93
N ILE A 84 7.66 -5.80 3.09
CA ILE A 84 7.39 -4.41 3.44
C ILE A 84 5.96 -4.33 3.99
N VAL A 85 5.82 -3.75 5.17
CA VAL A 85 4.56 -3.51 5.84
C VAL A 85 4.26 -2.03 5.80
N TRP A 86 3.12 -1.66 5.23
CA TRP A 86 2.67 -0.28 5.16
C TRP A 86 1.32 -0.11 5.87
N ASN A 87 1.36 0.61 6.99
CA ASN A 87 0.21 0.88 7.84
C ASN A 87 -0.34 2.28 7.62
N ILE A 88 -1.65 2.41 7.44
CA ILE A 88 -2.37 3.68 7.25
C ILE A 88 -3.52 3.73 8.24
N LYS A 89 -3.48 4.66 9.21
CA LYS A 89 -4.50 4.75 10.26
C LYS A 89 -5.88 5.15 9.73
N LYS A 90 -5.91 6.06 8.77
CA LYS A 90 -7.14 6.56 8.13
C LYS A 90 -6.87 6.87 6.66
N PHE A 91 -7.60 6.22 5.76
CA PHE A 91 -7.50 6.40 4.31
C PHE A 91 -8.83 6.95 3.76
N PRO A 92 -8.93 8.26 3.48
CA PRO A 92 -10.15 8.87 2.94
C PRO A 92 -10.55 8.27 1.59
N GLY A 93 -11.86 8.11 1.37
CA GLY A 93 -12.39 7.64 0.09
C GLY A 93 -12.03 8.59 -1.06
N THR A 94 -11.97 8.06 -2.28
CA THR A 94 -11.62 8.80 -3.51
C THR A 94 -10.24 9.45 -3.54
N THR A 95 -9.39 9.19 -2.53
CA THR A 95 -8.00 9.67 -2.49
C THR A 95 -7.02 8.59 -2.94
N GLU A 96 -5.79 9.02 -3.22
CA GLU A 96 -4.69 8.16 -3.58
C GLU A 96 -3.52 8.39 -2.62
N LEU A 97 -2.72 7.35 -2.43
CA LEU A 97 -1.51 7.41 -1.63
C LEU A 97 -0.45 6.53 -2.28
N SER A 98 0.78 7.02 -2.34
CA SER A 98 1.91 6.29 -2.91
C SER A 98 3.00 6.01 -1.87
N MET A 99 3.68 4.90 -2.06
CA MET A 99 4.89 4.53 -1.32
C MET A 99 5.95 4.12 -2.33
N LYS A 100 7.19 4.57 -2.09
CA LYS A 100 8.38 4.15 -2.82
C LYS A 100 9.29 3.37 -1.88
N ALA A 101 9.77 2.23 -2.32
CA ALA A 101 10.78 1.45 -1.63
C ALA A 101 11.99 1.23 -2.54
N LYS A 102 13.19 1.32 -1.96
CA LYS A 102 14.47 1.11 -2.63
C LYS A 102 15.41 0.28 -1.77
#